data_AF-A0A1H9XKQ4-F1
#
_entry.id   AF-A0A1H9XKQ4-F1
#
_cell.length_a   1.000
_cell.length_b   1.000
_cell.length_c   1.000
_cell.angle_alpha   90.00
_cell.angle_beta   90.00
_cell.angle_gamma   90.00
#
_symmetry.space_group_name_H-M   'P 1'
#
loop_
_entity.id
_entity.type
_entity.pdbx_description
1 polymer ?
#
loop_
_entity_poly.entity_id
_entity_poly.type
_entity_poly.pdbx_seq_one_letter_code
_entity_poly.pdbx_strand_id
1 'polypeptide(L)' 'MTDHDERPEGTGKHSAPEGAERHPLIDLSRDPNPGKPDHAAPEDE' A
#
# COMPACT_ATOMS: atom_id res chain seq x y z
N MET A 1 -3.20 -21.96 -26.49
CA MET A 1 -2.22 -20.95 -26.07
C MET A 1 -3.02 -19.78 -25.58
N THR A 2 -3.07 -19.56 -24.26
CA THR A 2 -3.98 -18.59 -23.64
C THR A 2 -3.44 -17.18 -23.83
N ASP A 3 -4.24 -16.37 -24.52
CA ASP A 3 -4.07 -14.93 -24.72
C ASP A 3 -3.97 -14.23 -23.35
N HIS A 4 -2.83 -13.60 -23.07
CA HIS A 4 -2.63 -12.82 -21.85
C HIS A 4 -3.15 -11.41 -22.09
N ASP A 5 -4.31 -11.14 -21.49
CA ASP A 5 -4.97 -9.85 -21.34
C ASP A 5 -3.97 -8.74 -20.92
N GLU A 6 -3.71 -7.81 -21.84
CA GLU A 6 -2.90 -6.61 -21.64
C GLU A 6 -3.61 -5.64 -20.67
N ARG A 7 -3.52 -5.92 -19.36
CA ARG A 7 -3.98 -5.00 -18.33
C ARG A 7 -3.07 -3.77 -18.30
N PRO A 8 -3.62 -2.53 -18.33
CA PRO A 8 -2.82 -1.32 -18.26
C PRO A 8 -2.01 -1.33 -16.97
N GLU A 9 -0.70 -1.11 -17.08
CA GLU A 9 0.22 -1.07 -15.95
C GLU A 9 -0.26 -0.03 -14.94
N GLY A 10 -0.90 -0.51 -13.87
CA GLY A 10 -1.50 0.34 -12.86
C GLY A 10 -0.42 1.21 -12.24
N THR A 11 -0.43 2.50 -12.54
CA THR A 11 0.42 3.48 -11.88
C THR A 11 -0.10 3.65 -10.45
N GLY A 12 0.28 2.70 -9.59
CA GLY A 12 -0.19 2.54 -8.23
C GLY A 12 0.20 3.72 -7.36
N LYS A 13 -0.60 4.78 -7.39
CA LYS A 13 -0.55 5.86 -6.41
C LYS A 13 -1.53 5.55 -5.28
N HIS A 14 -1.23 4.48 -4.53
CA HIS A 14 -1.93 4.16 -3.28
C HIS A 14 -1.31 4.88 -2.07
N SER A 15 -0.14 5.50 -2.25
CA SER A 15 0.48 6.32 -1.21
C SER A 15 -0.23 7.66 -1.09
N ALA A 16 -0.63 8.00 0.12
CA ALA A 16 -1.06 9.34 0.44
C ALA A 16 0.12 10.33 0.27
N PRO A 17 -0.15 11.60 -0.07
CA PRO A 17 0.86 12.65 -0.07
C PRO A 17 1.54 12.81 1.29
N GLU A 18 2.80 13.25 1.28
CA GLU A 18 3.51 13.57 2.52
C GLU A 18 2.77 14.67 3.29
N GLY A 19 2.49 14.42 4.57
CA GLY A 19 1.71 15.33 5.42
C GLY A 19 0.18 15.24 5.28
N ALA A 20 -0.35 14.28 4.51
CA ALA A 20 -1.80 14.05 4.46
C ALA A 20 -2.36 13.67 5.84
N GLU A 21 -3.48 14.31 6.22
CA GLU A 21 -4.16 14.00 7.48
C GLU A 21 -4.65 12.56 7.49
N ARG A 22 -4.50 11.91 8.65
CA ARG A 22 -5.03 10.56 8.83
C ARG A 22 -6.54 10.63 8.90
N HIS A 23 -7.20 9.68 8.24
CA HIS A 23 -8.64 9.56 8.31
C HIS A 23 -9.06 9.32 9.77
N PRO A 24 -10.04 10.07 10.31
CA PRO A 24 -10.36 10.07 11.75
C PRO A 24 -10.85 8.72 12.28
N LEU A 25 -11.37 7.86 11.40
CA LEU A 25 -11.81 6.51 11.76
C LEU A 25 -10.66 5.47 11.82
N ILE A 26 -9.44 5.84 11.43
CA ILE A 26 -8.29 4.93 11.48
C ILE A 26 -7.67 4.98 12.87
N ASP A 27 -7.80 3.87 13.61
CA ASP A 27 -7.16 3.67 14.90
C ASP A 27 -5.96 2.73 14.76
N LEU A 28 -4.77 3.34 14.67
CA LEU A 28 -3.50 2.64 14.51
C LEU A 28 -3.03 1.92 15.78
N SER A 29 -3.63 2.19 16.94
CA SER A 29 -3.23 1.52 18.19
C SER A 29 -3.57 0.03 18.22
N ARG A 30 -4.50 -0.39 17.34
CA ARG A 30 -4.94 -1.78 17.18
C ARG A 30 -4.13 -2.55 16.14
N ASP A 31 -3.39 -1.85 15.30
CA ASP A 31 -2.57 -2.46 14.26
C ASP A 31 -1.31 -3.06 14.91
N PRO A 32 -1.06 -4.37 14.80
CA PRO A 32 0.17 -4.97 15.32
C PRO A 32 1.43 -4.50 14.57
N ASN A 33 1.29 -4.01 13.34
CA ASN A 33 2.38 -3.57 12.48
C ASN A 33 2.16 -2.13 11.99
N PRO A 34 2.03 -1.15 12.91
CA PRO A 34 1.65 0.20 12.53
C PRO A 34 2.72 0.82 11.61
N GLY A 35 2.29 1.33 10.47
CA GLY A 35 3.18 1.97 9.50
C GLY A 35 4.01 1.02 8.64
N LYS A 36 3.82 -0.30 8.75
CA LYS A 36 4.41 -1.29 7.84
C LYS A 36 3.37 -1.72 6.80
N PRO A 37 3.55 -1.39 5.51
CA PRO A 37 2.66 -1.87 4.47
C PRO A 37 2.78 -3.39 4.32
N ASP A 38 1.64 -4.10 4.18
CA ASP A 38 1.62 -5.56 3.93
C ASP A 38 2.25 -5.96 2.59
N HIS A 39 2.40 -4.99 1.68
CA HIS A 39 3.01 -5.18 0.36
C HIS A 39 4.44 -4.64 0.27
N ALA A 40 5.02 -4.19 1.39
CA ALA A 40 6.42 -3.81 1.40
C ALA A 40 7.28 -5.04 1.05
N ALA A 41 8.28 -4.83 0.20
CA ALA A 41 9.34 -5.82 0.05
C ALA A 41 10.00 -6.04 1.43
N PRO A 42 10.54 -7.24 1.71
CA PRO A 42 11.40 -7.41 2.86
C PRO A 42 12.56 -6.41 2.74
N GLU A 43 12.88 -5.74 3.84
CA GLU A 43 14.09 -4.92 3.92
C GLU A 43 15.29 -5.88 3.84
N ASP A 44 16.32 -5.54 3.06
CA ASP A 44 17.60 -6.26 3.10
C ASP A 44 18.20 -6.09 4.52
N GLU A 45 18.49 -7.21 5.20
CA GLU A 45 19.12 -7.25 6.53
C GLU A 45 20.64 -7.03 6.46
#